data_AF-A0A0H5DD08-F1
#
_entry.id   AF-A0A0H5DD08-F1
#
_cell.length_a   1.000
_cell.length_b   1.000
_cell.length_c   1.000
_cell.angle_alpha   90.00
_cell.angle_beta   90.00
_cell.angle_gamma   90.00
#
_symmetry.space_group_name_H-M   'P 1'
#
loop_
_entity.id
_entity.type
_entity.pdbx_description
1 polymer ?
#
loop_
_entity_poly.entity_id
_entity_poly.type
_entity_poly.pdbx_seq_one_letter_code
_entity_poly.pdbx_strand_id
1 'polypeptide(L)'
;MTTYTTHLPGQSGESAWASARMSARLDTEMAVQLRMVLNESFRTAKSWVDLFQALRDKGFYLQHRSGRTRLKDCHSHVEICTCRFLGYPTSELENRFGAKMPVRPA
;
A
#
# COMPACT_ATOMS: atom_id res chain seq x y z
N MET A 1 -27.19 -24.32 -3.31
CA MET A 1 -27.36 -23.43 -4.48
C MET A 1 -26.12 -22.55 -4.55
N THR A 2 -25.13 -23.02 -5.31
CA THR A 2 -23.77 -22.48 -5.32
C THR A 2 -23.66 -21.56 -6.52
N THR A 3 -23.83 -20.25 -6.32
CA THR A 3 -23.55 -19.25 -7.35
C THR A 3 -22.04 -19.10 -7.48
N TYR A 4 -21.44 -19.94 -8.31
CA TYR A 4 -20.11 -19.69 -8.88
C TYR A 4 -20.25 -18.50 -9.83
N THR A 5 -19.98 -17.30 -9.33
CA THR A 5 -19.79 -16.12 -10.16
C THR A 5 -18.57 -16.35 -11.05
N THR A 6 -18.85 -16.43 -12.35
CA THR A 6 -17.94 -16.43 -13.48
C THR A 6 -16.76 -15.47 -13.27
N HIS A 7 -15.58 -15.99 -12.97
CA HIS A 7 -14.31 -15.29 -13.16
C HIS A 7 -13.85 -15.57 -14.58
N LEU A 8 -14.16 -14.67 -15.52
CA LEU A 8 -13.46 -14.66 -16.80
C LEU A 8 -12.01 -14.21 -16.56
N PRO A 9 -11.00 -14.90 -17.14
CA PRO A 9 -9.59 -14.53 -17.00
C PRO A 9 -9.29 -13.28 -17.84
N GLY A 10 -9.63 -12.12 -17.30
CA GLY A 10 -9.11 -10.83 -17.76
C GLY A 10 -7.76 -10.59 -17.12
N GLN A 11 -6.68 -10.86 -17.86
CA GLN A 11 -5.35 -10.36 -17.53
C GLN A 11 -5.41 -8.84 -17.35
N SER A 12 -5.12 -8.31 -16.16
CA SER A 12 -4.93 -6.86 -15.95
C SER A 12 -4.17 -6.53 -14.67
N GLY A 13 -2.99 -7.12 -14.47
CA GLY A 13 -1.95 -6.64 -13.55
C GLY A 13 -2.28 -6.51 -12.06
N GLU A 14 -3.52 -6.64 -11.63
CA GLU A 14 -3.96 -6.23 -10.30
C GLU A 14 -3.43 -7.14 -9.19
N SER A 15 -2.81 -6.56 -8.18
CA SER A 15 -2.34 -7.34 -7.04
C SER A 15 -3.51 -7.86 -6.22
N ALA A 16 -3.32 -9.00 -5.55
CA ALA A 16 -4.35 -9.62 -4.69
C ALA A 16 -4.94 -8.65 -3.64
N TRP A 17 -4.16 -7.63 -3.23
CA TRP A 17 -4.58 -6.59 -2.30
C TRP A 17 -5.55 -5.59 -2.93
N ALA A 18 -5.34 -5.22 -4.19
CA ALA A 18 -6.21 -4.31 -4.94
C ALA A 18 -7.58 -4.96 -5.17
N SER A 19 -7.59 -6.22 -5.60
CA SER A 19 -8.83 -6.99 -5.78
C SER A 19 -9.55 -7.22 -4.45
N ALA A 20 -8.82 -7.55 -3.37
CA ALA A 20 -9.41 -7.68 -2.04
C ALA A 20 -10.06 -6.37 -1.55
N ARG A 21 -9.40 -5.23 -1.78
CA ARG A 21 -9.96 -3.90 -1.46
C ARG A 21 -11.22 -3.59 -2.27
N MET A 22 -11.19 -3.84 -3.58
CA MET A 22 -12.31 -3.60 -4.48
C MET A 22 -13.52 -4.48 -4.15
N SER A 23 -13.28 -5.73 -3.74
CA SER A 23 -14.33 -6.65 -3.31
C SER A 23 -14.78 -6.42 -1.85
N ALA A 24 -14.29 -5.37 -1.18
CA ALA A 24 -14.51 -5.12 0.26
C ALA A 24 -14.11 -6.30 1.18
N ARG A 25 -13.23 -7.19 0.71
CA ARG A 25 -12.64 -8.33 1.44
C ARG A 25 -11.32 -7.97 2.13
N LEU A 26 -11.01 -6.69 2.21
CA LEU A 26 -9.86 -6.22 2.97
C LEU A 26 -10.24 -6.18 4.46
N ASP A 27 -10.48 -7.37 5.00
CA ASP A 27 -10.81 -7.61 6.40
C ASP A 27 -9.62 -7.30 7.32
N THR A 28 -9.87 -7.26 8.63
CA THR A 28 -8.85 -7.01 9.65
C THR A 28 -7.65 -7.96 9.54
N GLU A 29 -7.88 -9.23 9.17
CA GLU A 29 -6.81 -10.21 9.00
C GLU A 29 -5.89 -9.88 7.83
N MET A 30 -6.46 -9.58 6.66
CA MET A 30 -5.72 -9.11 5.48
C MET A 30 -4.99 -7.79 5.79
N ALA A 31 -5.64 -6.87 6.51
CA ALA A 31 -5.00 -5.64 6.96
C ALA A 31 -3.78 -5.90 7.86
N VAL A 32 -3.86 -6.87 8.77
CA VAL A 32 -2.75 -7.26 9.64
C VAL A 32 -1.63 -7.92 8.82
N GLN A 33 -1.94 -8.79 7.88
CA GLN A 33 -0.93 -9.39 6.99
C GLN A 33 -0.23 -8.31 6.15
N LEU A 34 -0.99 -7.40 5.54
CA LEU A 34 -0.43 -6.25 4.80
C LEU A 34 0.46 -5.43 5.72
N ARG A 35 0.01 -5.16 6.95
CA ARG A 35 0.81 -4.45 7.94
C ARG A 35 2.11 -5.18 8.25
N MET A 36 2.12 -6.49 8.43
CA MET A 36 3.34 -7.25 8.70
C MET A 36 4.33 -7.19 7.53
N VAL A 37 3.84 -7.40 6.31
CA VAL A 37 4.66 -7.34 5.08
C VAL A 37 5.27 -5.95 4.92
N LEU A 38 4.47 -4.90 5.10
CA LEU A 38 4.95 -3.53 4.96
C LEU A 38 5.83 -3.11 6.15
N ASN A 39 5.52 -3.58 7.36
CA ASN A 39 6.28 -3.31 8.58
C ASN A 39 7.73 -3.70 8.43
N GLU A 40 8.02 -4.82 7.78
CA GLU A 40 9.40 -5.19 7.45
C GLU A 40 10.07 -4.12 6.58
N SER A 41 9.43 -3.71 5.46
CA SER A 41 9.95 -2.65 4.58
C SER A 41 10.12 -1.32 5.32
N PHE A 42 9.19 -0.95 6.20
CA PHE A 42 9.32 0.24 7.05
C PHE A 42 10.46 0.09 8.06
N ARG A 43 10.71 -1.09 8.61
CA ARG A 43 11.79 -1.33 9.58
C ARG A 43 13.16 -1.34 8.91
N THR A 44 13.30 -1.98 7.74
CA THR A 44 14.57 -2.06 7.00
C THR A 44 14.91 -0.74 6.32
N ALA A 45 13.90 0.02 5.90
CA ALA A 45 14.12 1.31 5.24
C ALA A 45 14.84 2.29 6.16
N LYS A 46 15.89 2.91 5.62
CA LYS A 46 16.66 3.98 6.26
C LYS A 46 16.36 5.37 5.69
N SER A 47 15.66 5.42 4.56
CA SER A 47 15.32 6.66 3.86
C SER A 47 14.06 6.46 3.04
N TRP A 48 13.41 7.58 2.65
CA TRP A 48 12.24 7.54 1.78
C TRP A 48 12.46 6.78 0.47
N VAL A 49 13.62 6.96 -0.16
CA VAL A 49 13.98 6.29 -1.42
C VAL A 49 14.05 4.76 -1.23
N ASP A 50 14.64 4.31 -0.13
CA ASP A 50 14.73 2.89 0.22
C ASP A 50 13.34 2.30 0.48
N LEU A 51 12.50 3.03 1.21
CA LEU A 51 11.11 2.65 1.44
C LEU A 51 10.32 2.54 0.13
N PHE A 52 10.42 3.53 -0.77
CA PHE A 52 9.74 3.47 -2.06
C PHE A 52 10.23 2.30 -2.92
N GLN A 53 11.53 2.01 -2.91
CA GLN A 53 12.09 0.85 -3.61
C GLN A 53 11.58 -0.45 -3.02
N ALA A 54 11.63 -0.63 -1.71
CA ALA A 54 11.14 -1.83 -1.02
C ALA A 54 9.64 -2.05 -1.24
N LEU A 55 8.86 -0.97 -1.34
CA LEU A 55 7.44 -1.04 -1.70
C LEU A 55 7.25 -1.40 -3.16
N ARG A 56 8.03 -0.80 -4.06
CA ARG A 56 7.93 -1.04 -5.51
C ARG A 56 8.32 -2.45 -5.88
N ASP A 57 9.32 -3.02 -5.21
CA ASP A 57 9.69 -4.43 -5.31
C ASP A 57 8.51 -5.35 -4.97
N LYS A 58 7.72 -4.96 -3.97
CA LYS A 58 6.48 -5.65 -3.60
C LYS A 58 5.27 -5.31 -4.49
N GLY A 59 5.44 -4.44 -5.49
CA GLY A 59 4.37 -4.00 -6.39
C GLY A 59 3.51 -2.85 -5.86
N PHE A 60 3.97 -2.12 -4.85
CA PHE A 60 3.24 -0.98 -4.27
C PHE A 60 3.99 0.34 -4.40
N TYR A 61 3.28 1.44 -4.28
CA TYR A 61 3.88 2.75 -4.08
C TYR A 61 3.08 3.59 -3.09
N LEU A 62 3.77 4.49 -2.39
CA LEU A 62 3.12 5.48 -1.54
C LEU A 62 2.94 6.77 -2.32
N GLN A 63 1.75 7.35 -2.22
CA GLN A 63 1.43 8.67 -2.76
C GLN A 63 1.02 9.57 -1.61
N HIS A 64 1.74 10.69 -1.43
CA HIS A 64 1.32 11.74 -0.53
C HIS A 64 0.46 12.75 -1.29
N ARG A 65 -0.80 12.91 -0.90
CA ARG A 65 -1.72 13.91 -1.48
C ARG A 65 -2.54 14.56 -0.37
N SER A 66 -2.58 15.89 -0.38
CA SER A 66 -3.40 16.69 0.55
C SER A 66 -3.16 16.34 2.03
N GLY A 67 -1.90 16.20 2.44
CA GLY A 67 -1.54 15.89 3.84
C GLY A 67 -1.80 14.43 4.26
N ARG A 68 -2.19 13.54 3.33
CA ARG A 68 -2.42 12.13 3.60
C ARG A 68 -1.54 11.26 2.72
N THR A 69 -0.83 10.33 3.35
CA THR A 69 -0.10 9.28 2.63
C THR A 69 -1.01 8.08 2.40
N ARG A 70 -1.20 7.73 1.14
CA ARG A 70 -2.01 6.61 0.68
C ARG A 70 -1.13 5.57 0.00
N LEU A 71 -1.33 4.31 0.33
CA LEU A 71 -0.71 3.18 -0.32
C LEU A 71 -1.55 2.80 -1.54
N LYS A 72 -0.89 2.75 -2.69
CA LYS A 72 -1.48 2.37 -3.96
C LYS A 72 -0.76 1.17 -4.54
N ASP A 73 -1.51 0.37 -5.27
CA ASP A 73 -0.96 -0.70 -6.08
C ASP A 73 -0.29 -0.14 -7.34
N CYS A 74 0.91 -0.62 -7.67
CA CYS A 74 1.69 -0.15 -8.83
C CYS A 74 1.08 -0.59 -10.16
N HIS A 75 0.28 -1.65 -10.17
CA HIS A 75 -0.27 -2.20 -11.40
C HIS A 75 -1.66 -1.65 -11.70
N SER A 76 -2.56 -1.63 -10.70
CA SER A 76 -3.94 -1.14 -10.86
C SER A 76 -4.12 0.32 -10.48
N HIS A 77 -3.14 0.92 -9.80
CA HIS A 77 -3.23 2.27 -9.23
C HIS A 77 -4.36 2.43 -8.20
N VAL A 78 -4.90 1.31 -7.72
CA VAL A 78 -5.97 1.25 -6.73
C VAL A 78 -5.44 1.64 -5.36
N GLU A 79 -6.20 2.47 -4.65
CA GLU A 79 -5.92 2.80 -3.25
C GLU A 79 -6.26 1.63 -2.35
N ILE A 80 -5.22 0.95 -1.87
CA ILE A 80 -5.36 -0.17 -0.94
C ILE A 80 -5.79 0.36 0.43
N CYS A 81 -4.97 1.23 1.02
CA CYS A 81 -5.06 1.68 2.41
C CYS A 81 -4.33 3.00 2.64
N THR A 82 -4.54 3.62 3.81
CA THR A 82 -3.77 4.81 4.24
C THR A 82 -2.68 4.42 5.22
N CYS A 83 -1.58 5.18 5.26
CA CYS A 83 -0.46 4.92 6.19
C CYS A 83 -0.91 4.91 7.66
N ARG A 84 -1.90 5.75 8.00
CA ARG A 84 -2.55 5.77 9.33
C ARG A 84 -3.19 4.42 9.69
N PHE A 85 -3.78 3.73 8.72
CA PHE A 85 -4.39 2.42 8.91
C PHE A 85 -3.36 1.32 9.18
N LEU A 86 -2.14 1.48 8.68
CA LEU A 86 -1.01 0.58 8.94
C LEU A 86 -0.34 0.84 10.29
N GLY A 87 -0.77 1.87 11.03
CA GLY A 87 -0.17 2.28 12.30
C GLY A 87 1.13 3.08 12.15
N TYR A 88 1.50 3.47 10.93
CA TYR A 88 2.70 4.26 10.64
C TYR A 88 2.28 5.61 10.06
N PRO A 89 1.98 6.61 10.91
CA PRO A 89 1.67 7.94 10.41
C PRO A 89 2.91 8.51 9.70
N THR A 90 2.70 9.23 8.60
CA THR A 90 3.77 9.83 7.80
C THR A 90 4.72 10.67 8.66
N SER A 91 4.17 11.39 9.65
CA SER A 91 4.95 12.20 10.60
C SER A 91 5.99 11.39 11.39
N GLU A 92 5.67 10.15 11.79
CA GLU A 92 6.63 9.28 12.49
C GLU A 92 7.78 8.87 11.56
N LEU A 93 7.45 8.56 10.31
CA LEU A 93 8.45 8.24 9.29
C LEU A 93 9.30 9.45 8.93
N GLU A 94 8.71 10.65 8.84
CA GLU A 94 9.43 11.91 8.61
C GLU A 94 10.40 12.20 9.77
N ASN A 95 9.96 11.99 11.01
CA ASN A 95 10.81 12.13 12.18
C ASN A 95 11.94 11.09 12.20
N ARG A 96 11.64 9.84 11.84
CA ARG A 96 12.62 8.75 11.79
C ARG A 96 13.66 8.93 10.68
N PHE A 97 13.23 9.31 9.49
CA PHE A 97 14.12 9.54 8.35
C PHE A 97 14.79 10.93 8.40
N GLY A 98 14.33 11.83 9.27
CA GLY A 98 14.82 13.21 9.36
C GLY A 98 14.55 14.05 8.11
N ALA A 99 13.65 13.59 7.24
CA ALA A 99 13.36 14.20 5.95
C ALA A 99 11.86 14.20 5.72
N LYS A 100 11.33 15.26 5.10
CA LYS A 100 9.92 15.30 4.69
C LYS A 100 9.66 14.34 3.56
N MET A 101 8.48 13.73 3.55
CA MET A 101 8.08 12.84 2.47
C MET A 101 8.06 13.64 1.16
N PRO A 102 8.73 13.16 0.09
CA PRO A 102 8.67 13.86 -1.18
C PRO A 102 7.24 13.81 -1.71
N VAL A 103 6.63 14.98 -1.78
CA VAL A 103 5.36 15.18 -2.48
C VAL A 103 5.66 15.26 -3.95
N ARG A 104 5.07 14.37 -4.76
CA ARG A 104 5.15 14.54 -6.21
C ARG A 104 4.35 15.81 -6.54
N PRO A 105 4.95 16.85 -7.14
CA PRO A 105 4.18 17.97 -7.64
C PRO A 105 3.16 17.43 -8.65
N ALA A 106 1.95 17.98 -8.61
CA ALA A 106 0.82 17.58 -9.43
C ALA A 106 1.10 17.78 -10.93
#